data_AF-A0A286XYW2-F1
#
_entry.id   AF-A0A286XYW2-F1
#
_cell.length_a   1.000
_cell.length_b   1.000
_cell.length_c   1.000
_cell.angle_alpha   90.00
_cell.angle_beta   90.00
_cell.angle_gamma   90.00
#
_symmetry.space_group_name_H-M   'P 1'
#
loop_
_entity.id
_entity.type
_entity.pdbx_description
1 polymer ?
#
loop_
_entity_poly.entity_id
_entity_poly.type
_entity_poly.pdbx_seq_one_letter_code
_entity_poly.pdbx_strand_id
1 'polypeptide(L)' 'MEPLKVEKFTTADRGNGLRAVAPLRPGELLFRSDPLAYTVSKGSRGVVCDHCLLGKEAWRVIGLSPEPENI' A
#
# COMPACT_ATOMS: atom_id res chain seq x y z
N MET A 1 -6.37 -4.96 20.07
CA MET A 1 -5.78 -4.08 19.04
C MET A 1 -5.24 -2.87 19.79
N GLU A 2 -3.97 -2.51 19.62
CA GLU A 2 -3.47 -1.27 20.25
C GLU A 2 -4.28 -0.07 19.75
N PRO A 3 -4.52 0.94 20.61
CA PRO A 3 -5.17 2.17 20.17
C PRO A 3 -4.31 2.84 19.10
N LEU A 4 -4.98 3.39 18.07
CA LEU A 4 -4.30 4.11 17.01
C LEU A 4 -3.60 5.34 17.60
N LYS A 5 -2.35 5.57 17.16
CA LYS A 5 -1.56 6.75 17.55
C LYS A 5 -1.91 8.00 16.75
N VAL A 6 -2.90 7.88 15.87
CA VAL A 6 -3.39 8.92 14.98
C VAL A 6 -4.90 8.94 14.98
N GLU A 7 -5.48 10.13 14.81
CA GLU A 7 -6.93 10.31 14.70
C GLU A 7 -7.30 11.28 13.58
N LYS A 8 -8.54 11.17 13.09
CA LYS A 8 -9.13 12.15 12.18
C LYS A 8 -9.46 13.44 12.94
N PHE A 9 -9.20 14.59 12.33
CA PHE A 9 -9.63 15.89 12.86
C PHE A 9 -10.03 16.86 11.74
N THR A 10 -10.66 17.98 12.09
CA THR A 10 -10.96 19.06 11.14
C THR A 10 -9.84 20.10 11.18
N THR A 11 -9.20 20.34 10.03
CA THR A 11 -8.16 21.36 9.85
C THR A 11 -8.78 22.76 9.77
N ALA A 12 -7.96 23.81 9.92
CA ALA A 12 -8.44 25.19 9.87
C ALA A 12 -9.01 25.58 8.49
N ASP A 13 -8.40 25.10 7.40
CA ASP A 13 -8.64 25.59 6.04
C ASP A 13 -8.61 24.51 4.94
N ARG A 14 -8.44 23.21 5.27
CA ARG A 14 -8.25 22.11 4.29
C ARG A 14 -9.20 20.92 4.46
N GLY A 15 -10.30 21.10 5.21
CA GLY A 15 -11.23 20.01 5.51
C GLY A 15 -10.67 19.02 6.53
N ASN A 16 -10.85 17.71 6.31
CA ASN A 16 -10.38 16.69 7.26
C ASN A 16 -8.88 16.42 7.14
N GLY A 17 -8.23 16.18 8.27
CA GLY A 17 -6.83 15.77 8.36
C GLY A 17 -6.62 14.62 9.33
N LEU A 18 -5.37 14.17 9.45
CA LEU A 18 -4.93 13.18 10.42
C LEU A 18 -3.91 13.84 11.36
N ARG A 19 -4.05 13.66 12.68
CA ARG A 19 -3.12 14.20 13.68
C ARG A 19 -2.65 13.12 14.65
N ALA A 20 -1.47 13.30 15.24
CA ALA A 20 -0.96 12.42 16.28
C ALA A 20 -1.71 12.64 17.60
N VAL A 21 -2.02 11.54 18.31
CA VAL A 21 -2.59 11.56 19.67
C VAL A 21 -1.58 11.13 20.74
N ALA A 22 -0.39 10.72 20.32
CA ALA A 22 0.73 10.34 21.17
C ALA A 22 2.06 10.79 20.51
N PRO A 23 3.17 10.93 21.27
CA PRO A 23 4.49 11.20 20.69
C PRO A 23 4.91 10.12 19.70
N LEU A 24 5.48 10.53 18.56
CA LEU A 24 5.92 9.63 17.48
C LEU A 24 7.45 9.67 17.36
N ARG A 25 8.06 8.53 17.02
CA ARG A 25 9.51 8.41 16.77
C ARG A 25 9.81 8.21 15.28
N PRO A 26 10.99 8.62 14.80
CA PRO A 26 11.42 8.30 13.43
C PRO A 26 11.40 6.79 13.16
N GLY A 27 10.78 6.38 12.04
CA GLY A 27 10.63 4.98 11.65
C GLY A 27 9.42 4.25 12.24
N GLU A 28 8.60 4.92 13.06
CA GLU A 28 7.43 4.32 13.68
C GLU A 28 6.29 4.08 12.66
N LEU A 29 5.74 2.86 12.66
CA LEU A 29 4.59 2.50 11.81
C LEU A 29 3.30 3.07 12.39
N LEU A 30 2.68 4.02 11.68
CA LEU A 30 1.44 4.68 12.13
C LEU A 30 0.17 3.95 11.69
N PHE A 31 0.16 3.46 10.44
CA PHE A 31 -0.94 2.72 9.84
C PHE A 31 -0.44 1.95 8.61
N ARG A 32 -1.09 0.84 8.29
CA ARG A 32 -0.92 0.10 7.03
C ARG A 32 -2.32 -0.21 6.47
N SER A 33 -2.46 -0.12 5.16
CA SER A 33 -3.68 -0.47 4.45
C SER A 33 -3.33 -1.09 3.11
N ASP A 34 -4.07 -2.12 2.73
CA ASP A 34 -4.17 -2.50 1.34
C ASP A 34 -5.01 -1.46 0.58
N PRO A 35 -4.80 -1.30 -0.74
CA PRO A 35 -5.65 -0.43 -1.55
C PRO A 35 -7.10 -0.92 -1.48
N LEU A 36 -8.08 -0.01 -1.48
CA LEU A 36 -9.48 -0.39 -1.66
C LEU A 36 -9.69 -1.13 -3.00
N ALA A 37 -9.04 -0.62 -4.04
CA ALA A 37 -8.85 -1.26 -5.33
C ALA A 37 -7.59 -0.66 -5.98
N TYR A 38 -6.90 -1.42 -6.84
CA TYR A 38 -5.76 -0.91 -7.61
C TYR A 38 -5.68 -1.60 -8.97
N THR A 39 -4.96 -0.98 -9.90
CA THR A 39 -4.64 -1.54 -11.22
C THR A 39 -3.28 -1.01 -11.68
N VAL A 40 -2.65 -1.72 -12.62
CA VAL A 40 -1.35 -1.34 -13.19
C VAL A 40 -1.45 -0.06 -14.03
N SER A 41 -0.41 0.77 -14.00
CA SER A 41 -0.34 1.97 -14.85
C SER A 41 -0.21 1.59 -16.33
N LYS A 42 -0.64 2.49 -17.23
CA LYS A 42 -0.53 2.26 -18.69
C LYS A 42 0.89 1.92 -19.14
N GLY A 43 1.90 2.58 -18.59
CA GLY A 43 3.31 2.38 -18.97
C GLY A 43 3.94 1.09 -18.43
N SER A 44 3.34 0.50 -17.39
CA SER A 44 3.84 -0.72 -16.74
C SER A 44 3.07 -1.98 -17.15
N ARG A 45 1.92 -1.82 -17.82
CA ARG A 45 1.08 -2.94 -18.26
C ARG A 45 1.85 -3.88 -19.19
N GLY A 46 1.86 -5.17 -18.85
CA GLY A 46 2.61 -6.21 -19.57
C GLY A 46 4.10 -6.33 -19.17
N VAL A 47 4.62 -5.40 -18.37
CA VAL A 47 6.00 -5.41 -17.84
C VAL A 47 6.04 -5.97 -16.41
N VAL A 48 5.03 -5.67 -15.59
CA VAL A 48 4.88 -6.15 -14.21
C VAL A 48 3.65 -7.04 -14.05
N CYS A 49 3.56 -7.76 -12.92
CA CYS A 49 2.32 -8.41 -12.47
C CYS A 49 1.21 -7.38 -12.23
N ASP A 50 -0.01 -7.66 -12.67
CA ASP A 50 -1.16 -6.81 -12.35
C ASP A 50 -1.57 -6.91 -10.86
N HIS A 51 -1.17 -7.99 -10.16
CA HIS A 51 -1.44 -8.21 -8.74
C HIS A 51 -0.27 -7.76 -7.85
N CYS A 52 0.87 -8.45 -7.87
CA CYS A 52 1.97 -8.10 -6.94
C CYS A 52 2.80 -6.88 -7.37
N LEU A 53 2.55 -6.30 -8.55
CA LEU A 53 3.27 -5.16 -9.14
C LEU A 53 4.79 -5.36 -9.30
N LEU A 54 5.28 -6.61 -9.24
CA LEU A 54 6.68 -6.96 -9.44
C LEU A 54 6.99 -7.23 -10.91
N GLY A 55 8.21 -6.85 -11.34
CA GLY A 55 8.72 -7.16 -12.67
C GLY A 55 9.04 -8.65 -12.85
N LYS A 56 8.94 -9.17 -14.08
CA LYS A 56 9.09 -10.61 -14.34
C LYS A 56 10.44 -11.22 -13.95
N GLU A 57 11.53 -10.47 -14.05
CA GLU A 57 12.84 -10.96 -13.61
C GLU A 57 12.93 -11.09 -12.08
N ALA A 58 12.14 -10.31 -11.33
CA ALA A 58 12.07 -10.44 -9.88
C ALA A 58 11.36 -11.73 -9.46
N TRP A 59 10.39 -12.23 -10.24
CA TRP A 59 9.73 -13.51 -9.98
C TRP A 59 10.67 -14.71 -9.99
N ARG A 60 11.67 -14.70 -10.89
CA ARG A 60 12.69 -15.76 -10.93
C ARG A 60 13.53 -15.81 -9.65
N VAL A 61 13.71 -14.67 -8.98
CA VAL A 61 14.52 -14.56 -7.75
C VAL A 61 13.72 -14.96 -6.51
N ILE A 62 12.42 -14.67 -6.48
CA ILE A 62 11.55 -14.91 -5.31
C ILE A 62 10.76 -16.23 -5.35
N GLY A 63 10.91 -17.03 -6.41
CA GLY A 63 10.30 -18.38 -6.49
C GLY A 63 8.77 -18.41 -6.54
N LEU A 64 8.11 -17.28 -6.77
CA LEU A 64 6.66 -17.19 -6.87
C LEU A 64 6.26 -17.25 -8.35
N SER A 65 6.10 -18.44 -8.93
CA SER A 65 5.35 -18.52 -10.19
C SER A 65 3.86 -18.48 -9.85
N PRO A 66 3.04 -17.55 -10.38
CA PRO A 66 1.62 -17.77 -10.38
C PRO A 66 1.33 -18.97 -11.29
N GLU A 67 0.61 -19.97 -10.76
CA GLU A 67 -0.02 -21.00 -11.59
C GLU A 67 -0.96 -20.31 -12.58
N PRO A 68 -0.95 -20.68 -13.88
CA PRO A 68 -1.91 -20.10 -14.82
C PRO A 68 -3.32 -20.48 -14.38
N GLU A 69 -4.13 -19.49 -14.00
CA GLU A 69 -5.57 -19.67 -13.86
C GLU A 69 -6.13 -20.03 -15.25
N ASN A 70 -6.55 -21.29 -15.41
CA ASN A 70 -7.25 -21.78 -16.59
C ASN A 70 -8.51 -20.94 -16.82
N ILE A 71 -8.54 -20.19 -17.92
CA ILE A 71 -9.75 -19.65 -18.54
C ILE A 71 -10.11 -20.55 -19.71
#